data_AF-J3IGS1-F1
#
_entry.id   AF-J3IGS1-F1
#
_cell.length_a   1.000
_cell.length_b   1.000
_cell.length_c   1.000
_cell.angle_alpha   90.00
_cell.angle_beta   90.00
_cell.angle_gamma   90.00
#
_symmetry.space_group_name_H-M   'P 1'
#
loop_
_entity.id
_entity.type
_entity.pdbx_description
1 polymer ?
#
loop_
_entity_poly.entity_id
_entity_poly.type
_entity_poly.pdbx_seq_one_letter_code
_entity_poly.pdbx_strand_id
1 'polypeptide(L)'
;MPSAFPFSQSVVNIIATGKFMPVYAVQLDFVDGMVFAHTGTGDLVIDGITYLGVGNFGEVSQSQESDNSSSPMSVELTLSGLDAYILSETNVRGCRGRLAKVMFVVFDENGTYAADILFSGRMDAAKFSFAGNGQEGNSIAVPVIDRMAEWSRTGTERFTDENHRARHDGDRFFYAIAQMSEWPIYWGSKKDAPTFTYGS
;
A
#
# COMPACT_ATOMS: atom_id res chain seq x y z
N MET A 1 -25.09 9.38 -18.60
CA MET A 1 -24.06 8.32 -18.54
C MET A 1 -24.20 7.68 -17.17
N PRO A 2 -24.19 6.33 -17.02
CA PRO A 2 -24.26 5.77 -15.68
C PRO A 2 -22.99 6.19 -14.96
N SER A 3 -23.13 7.03 -13.93
CA SER A 3 -22.09 7.21 -12.92
C SER A 3 -21.85 5.82 -12.36
N ALA A 4 -20.67 5.25 -12.64
CA ALA A 4 -20.29 4.00 -12.00
C ALA A 4 -20.24 4.28 -10.50
N PHE A 5 -21.25 3.82 -9.77
CA PHE A 5 -21.20 3.83 -8.31
C PHE A 5 -19.93 3.08 -7.90
N PRO A 6 -19.20 3.53 -6.88
CA PRO A 6 -17.98 2.86 -6.42
C PRO A 6 -18.24 1.46 -5.86
N PHE A 7 -19.51 1.07 -5.73
CA PHE A 7 -19.96 -0.21 -5.22
C PHE A 7 -20.60 -1.06 -6.31
N SER A 8 -20.35 -2.37 -6.22
CA SER A 8 -21.02 -3.42 -6.98
C SER A 8 -22.54 -3.39 -6.76
N GLN A 9 -23.29 -3.84 -7.76
CA GLN A 9 -24.75 -3.94 -7.67
C GLN A 9 -25.21 -4.81 -6.50
N SER A 10 -24.43 -5.83 -6.14
CA SER A 10 -24.65 -6.68 -4.97
C SER A 10 -24.62 -5.89 -3.66
N VAL A 11 -23.58 -5.06 -3.45
CA VAL A 11 -23.47 -4.22 -2.26
C VAL A 11 -24.60 -3.19 -2.23
N VAL A 12 -24.89 -2.56 -3.38
CA VAL A 12 -26.00 -1.59 -3.51
C VAL A 12 -27.35 -2.21 -3.14
N ASN A 13 -27.63 -3.44 -3.59
CA ASN A 13 -28.89 -4.12 -3.28
C ASN A 13 -29.06 -4.39 -1.79
N ILE A 14 -27.99 -4.83 -1.11
CA ILE A 14 -28.02 -5.07 0.35
C ILE A 14 -28.25 -3.75 1.09
N ILE A 15 -27.52 -2.69 0.72
CA ILE A 15 -27.69 -1.36 1.33
C ILE A 15 -29.10 -0.81 1.09
N ALA A 16 -29.66 -1.00 -0.11
CA ALA A 16 -31.00 -0.53 -0.47
C ALA A 16 -32.13 -1.21 0.33
N THR A 17 -31.86 -2.37 0.93
CA THR A 17 -32.80 -3.08 1.82
C THR A 17 -33.02 -2.31 3.14
N GLY A 18 -32.12 -1.38 3.49
CA GLY A 18 -32.26 -0.45 4.61
C GLY A 18 -31.91 -1.04 5.98
N LYS A 19 -31.67 -2.35 6.06
CA LYS A 19 -31.16 -3.04 7.25
C LYS A 19 -29.93 -3.85 6.86
N PHE A 20 -28.76 -3.34 7.19
CA PHE A 20 -27.51 -4.01 6.91
C PHE A 20 -26.51 -3.75 8.03
N MET A 21 -25.54 -4.65 8.17
CA MET A 21 -24.41 -4.47 9.07
C MET A 21 -23.13 -4.26 8.24
N PRO A 22 -22.49 -3.08 8.31
CA PRO A 22 -21.21 -2.85 7.65
C PRO A 22 -20.04 -3.33 8.52
N VAL A 23 -19.04 -3.92 7.87
CA VAL A 23 -17.77 -4.34 8.47
C VAL A 23 -16.64 -3.97 7.53
N TYR A 24 -15.53 -3.47 8.06
CA TYR A 24 -14.30 -3.29 7.28
C TYR A 24 -13.39 -4.49 7.48
N ALA A 25 -12.97 -5.10 6.38
CA ALA A 25 -11.99 -6.19 6.38
C ALA A 25 -10.67 -5.70 5.76
N VAL A 26 -9.55 -6.13 6.32
CA VAL A 26 -8.21 -5.73 5.89
C VAL A 26 -7.35 -6.96 5.62
N GLN A 27 -6.58 -6.89 4.54
CA GLN A 27 -5.52 -7.83 4.21
C GLN A 27 -4.19 -7.08 4.27
N LEU A 28 -3.27 -7.53 5.11
CA LEU A 28 -1.98 -6.90 5.32
C LEU A 28 -0.86 -7.92 5.10
N ASP A 29 0.06 -7.61 4.19
CA ASP A 29 1.22 -8.46 3.89
C ASP A 29 2.40 -8.12 4.80
N PHE A 30 2.72 -9.01 5.75
CA PHE A 30 3.91 -8.90 6.59
C PHE A 30 4.98 -9.94 6.24
N VAL A 31 6.22 -9.68 6.69
CA VAL A 31 7.37 -10.57 6.44
C VAL A 31 7.10 -12.00 6.89
N ASP A 32 6.45 -12.13 8.05
CA ASP A 32 6.18 -13.41 8.69
C ASP A 32 4.87 -14.07 8.21
N GLY A 33 4.08 -13.36 7.39
CA GLY A 33 2.84 -13.90 6.83
C GLY A 33 1.78 -12.85 6.53
N MET A 34 0.71 -13.29 5.86
CA MET A 34 -0.47 -12.45 5.62
C MET A 34 -1.33 -12.39 6.88
N VAL A 35 -1.78 -11.18 7.22
CA VAL A 35 -2.72 -10.94 8.32
C VAL A 35 -4.07 -10.54 7.72
N PHE A 36 -5.11 -11.26 8.16
CA PHE A 36 -6.50 -11.05 7.76
C PHE A 36 -7.31 -10.66 8.99
N ALA A 37 -7.79 -9.43 9.03
CA ALA A 37 -8.52 -8.90 10.19
C ALA A 37 -9.79 -8.14 9.75
N HIS A 38 -10.78 -8.03 10.63
CA HIS A 38 -11.96 -7.20 10.39
C HIS A 38 -12.48 -6.52 11.66
N THR A 39 -13.17 -5.39 11.52
CA THR A 39 -13.67 -4.57 12.64
C THR A 39 -14.88 -5.16 13.37
N GLY A 40 -15.41 -6.29 12.89
CA GLY A 40 -16.53 -6.99 13.50
C GLY A 40 -16.11 -7.92 14.63
N THR A 41 -17.05 -8.73 15.08
CA THR A 41 -16.82 -9.81 16.05
C THR A 41 -16.97 -11.17 15.40
N GLY A 42 -16.22 -12.16 15.88
CA GLY A 42 -16.21 -13.52 15.34
C GLY A 42 -15.26 -13.69 14.16
N ASP A 43 -15.39 -14.82 13.47
CA ASP A 43 -14.62 -15.13 12.26
C ASP A 43 -15.49 -14.86 11.02
N LEU A 44 -14.90 -14.22 10.02
CA LEU A 44 -15.56 -13.91 8.76
C LEU A 44 -14.82 -14.55 7.59
N VAL A 45 -15.52 -15.31 6.75
CA VAL A 45 -14.93 -15.92 5.55
C VAL A 45 -15.34 -15.13 4.30
N ILE A 46 -14.35 -14.57 3.59
CA ILE A 46 -14.53 -13.85 2.32
C ILE A 46 -13.63 -14.51 1.29
N ASP A 47 -14.19 -14.92 0.14
CA ASP A 47 -13.45 -15.59 -0.95
C ASP A 47 -12.61 -16.80 -0.49
N GLY A 48 -13.08 -17.52 0.54
CA GLY A 48 -12.39 -18.68 1.11
C GLY A 48 -11.24 -18.35 2.08
N ILE A 49 -11.03 -17.07 2.40
CA ILE A 49 -10.05 -16.62 3.41
C ILE A 49 -10.78 -16.24 4.69
N THR A 50 -10.31 -16.73 5.83
CA THR A 50 -10.83 -16.40 7.16
C THR A 50 -10.16 -15.14 7.71
N TYR A 51 -10.98 -14.16 8.08
CA TYR A 51 -10.60 -12.91 8.72
C TYR A 51 -10.97 -12.99 10.19
N LEU A 52 -10.06 -12.53 11.04
CA LEU A 52 -10.24 -12.52 12.48
C LEU A 52 -10.85 -11.19 12.95
N GLY A 53 -11.92 -11.26 13.75
CA GLY A 53 -12.58 -10.10 14.31
C GLY A 53 -11.75 -9.44 15.41
N VAL A 54 -11.28 -8.23 15.16
CA VAL A 54 -10.59 -7.40 16.17
C VAL A 54 -11.57 -6.55 16.99
N GLY A 55 -12.84 -6.48 16.58
CA GLY A 55 -13.88 -5.72 17.27
C GLY A 55 -13.48 -4.27 17.51
N ASN A 56 -13.73 -3.78 18.74
CA ASN A 56 -13.46 -2.39 19.15
C ASN A 56 -11.97 -2.04 19.24
N PHE A 57 -11.07 -2.99 19.01
CA PHE A 57 -9.64 -2.74 18.99
C PHE A 57 -9.17 -2.26 17.62
N GLY A 58 -9.90 -2.54 16.54
CA GLY A 58 -9.53 -2.12 15.18
C GLY A 58 -10.33 -0.92 14.70
N GLU A 59 -9.62 0.14 14.30
CA GLU A 59 -10.19 1.32 13.69
C GLU A 59 -9.59 1.56 12.30
N VAL A 60 -10.44 1.92 11.34
CA VAL A 60 -10.05 2.35 10.00
C VAL A 60 -10.36 3.83 9.90
N SER A 61 -9.34 4.67 9.73
CA SER A 61 -9.54 6.11 9.62
C SER A 61 -10.22 6.47 8.30
N GLN A 62 -11.03 7.53 8.34
CA GLN A 62 -11.62 8.06 7.12
C GLN A 62 -10.54 8.71 6.27
N SER A 63 -10.46 8.29 5.02
CA SER A 63 -9.66 8.95 4.00
C SER A 63 -10.58 9.86 3.17
N GLN A 64 -10.12 11.07 2.86
CA GLN A 64 -10.87 12.00 2.01
C GLN A 64 -10.49 11.78 0.55
N GLU A 65 -11.38 11.14 -0.20
CA GLU A 65 -11.21 10.99 -1.63
C GLU A 65 -11.53 12.33 -2.30
N SER A 66 -10.52 12.95 -2.92
CA SER A 66 -10.74 14.14 -3.73
C SER A 66 -10.91 13.71 -5.19
N ASP A 67 -11.96 14.18 -5.86
CA ASP A 67 -12.24 13.95 -7.30
C ASP A 67 -11.11 14.38 -8.25
N ASN A 68 -10.06 15.02 -7.73
CA ASN A 68 -8.89 15.38 -8.50
C ASN A 68 -7.88 14.24 -8.51
N SER A 69 -7.72 13.57 -9.66
CA SER A 69 -6.78 12.45 -9.90
C SER A 69 -5.28 12.78 -9.72
N SER A 70 -4.93 13.87 -9.04
CA SER A 70 -3.54 14.23 -8.76
C SER A 70 -3.20 14.22 -7.26
N SER A 71 -4.17 14.00 -6.38
CA SER A 71 -3.95 14.07 -4.94
C SER A 71 -3.51 12.70 -4.39
N PRO A 72 -2.36 12.62 -3.68
CA PRO A 72 -1.99 11.40 -2.97
C PRO A 72 -2.97 11.12 -1.85
N MET A 73 -3.41 9.86 -1.75
CA MET A 73 -4.39 9.39 -0.76
C MET A 73 -3.74 8.41 0.23
N SER A 74 -4.20 8.44 1.48
CA SER A 74 -3.78 7.51 2.52
C SER A 74 -4.91 7.17 3.48
N VAL A 75 -4.96 5.93 3.91
CA VAL A 75 -5.83 5.41 4.98
C VAL A 75 -4.94 5.00 6.15
N GLU A 76 -5.30 5.37 7.38
CA GLU A 76 -4.59 4.91 8.58
C GLU A 76 -5.37 3.79 9.25
N LEU A 77 -4.73 2.65 9.43
CA LEU A 77 -5.29 1.50 10.13
C LEU A 77 -4.73 1.48 11.55
N THR A 78 -5.59 1.60 12.55
CA THR A 78 -5.19 1.62 13.95
C THR A 78 -5.66 0.36 14.64
N LEU A 79 -4.76 -0.30 15.37
CA LEU A 79 -5.07 -1.43 16.24
C LEU A 79 -4.64 -1.08 17.66
N SER A 80 -5.60 -1.01 18.57
CA SER A 80 -5.45 -0.66 19.99
C SER A 80 -5.54 -1.88 20.88
N GLY A 81 -5.05 -1.82 22.12
CA GLY A 81 -5.23 -2.88 23.11
C GLY A 81 -4.33 -4.11 22.91
N LEU A 82 -3.21 -3.94 22.21
CA LEU A 82 -2.21 -4.99 22.07
C LEU A 82 -1.37 -5.13 23.34
N ASP A 83 -1.07 -6.37 23.74
CA ASP A 83 -0.12 -6.66 24.80
C ASP A 83 1.28 -6.13 24.41
N ALA A 84 1.98 -5.50 25.36
CA ALA A 84 3.31 -4.92 25.17
C ALA A 84 4.33 -5.95 24.64
N TYR A 85 4.12 -7.24 24.94
CA TYR A 85 4.91 -8.34 24.42
C TYR A 85 4.74 -8.54 22.90
N ILE A 86 3.49 -8.54 22.40
CA ILE A 86 3.18 -8.70 20.96
C ILE A 86 3.69 -7.51 20.15
N LEU A 87 3.67 -6.30 20.72
CA LEU A 87 4.25 -5.09 20.12
C LEU A 87 5.77 -5.19 19.93
N SER A 88 6.46 -5.84 20.86
CA SER A 88 7.91 -6.03 20.81
C SER A 88 8.33 -7.12 19.82
N GLU A 89 7.47 -8.13 19.62
CA GLU A 89 7.72 -9.27 18.73
C GLU A 89 7.24 -9.02 17.28
N THR A 90 6.22 -8.17 17.10
CA THR A 90 5.77 -7.68 15.78
C THR A 90 6.84 -6.78 15.19
N ASN A 91 7.83 -7.41 14.57
CA ASN A 91 8.96 -6.77 13.93
C ASN A 91 8.47 -6.03 12.66
N VAL A 92 7.96 -4.81 12.84
CA VAL A 92 7.61 -3.84 11.77
C VAL A 92 8.80 -3.53 10.83
N ARG A 93 10.00 -4.09 11.06
CA ARG A 93 11.10 -4.17 10.11
C ARG A 93 10.71 -5.04 8.89
N GLY A 94 9.82 -4.51 8.06
CA GLY A 94 9.50 -5.08 6.76
C GLY A 94 8.06 -4.94 6.30
N CYS A 95 7.16 -4.27 7.04
CA CYS A 95 5.83 -3.94 6.51
C CYS A 95 5.89 -2.85 5.42
N ARG A 96 6.92 -2.00 5.47
CA ARG A 96 7.08 -0.88 4.53
C ARG A 96 7.21 -1.38 3.09
N GLY A 97 6.39 -0.81 2.20
CA GLY A 97 6.37 -1.13 0.78
C GLY A 97 5.65 -2.45 0.45
N ARG A 98 5.01 -3.12 1.41
CA ARG A 98 4.22 -4.32 1.16
C ARG A 98 2.77 -4.01 0.86
N LEU A 99 2.07 -4.97 0.26
CA LEU A 99 0.69 -4.77 -0.19
C LEU A 99 -0.27 -4.74 1.00
N ALA A 100 -1.25 -3.84 0.92
CA ALA A 100 -2.38 -3.83 1.82
C ALA A 100 -3.67 -3.52 1.05
N LYS A 101 -4.77 -4.08 1.54
CA LYS A 101 -6.10 -3.94 0.94
C LYS A 101 -7.13 -3.77 2.04
N VAL A 102 -8.00 -2.77 1.87
CA VAL A 102 -9.16 -2.51 2.72
C VAL A 102 -10.41 -2.77 1.91
N MET A 103 -11.28 -3.60 2.45
CA MET A 103 -12.56 -3.98 1.87
C MET A 103 -13.70 -3.48 2.75
N PHE A 104 -14.79 -3.11 2.09
CA PHE A 104 -16.07 -2.86 2.73
C PHE A 104 -16.97 -4.06 2.50
N VAL A 105 -17.46 -4.62 3.60
CA VAL A 105 -18.31 -5.80 3.61
C VAL A 105 -19.64 -5.42 4.22
N VAL A 106 -20.73 -5.78 3.55
CA VAL A 106 -22.09 -5.58 4.05
C VAL A 106 -22.79 -6.91 4.19
N PHE A 107 -23.52 -7.07 5.30
CA PHE A 107 -24.38 -8.22 5.56
C PHE A 107 -25.84 -7.81 5.51
N ASP A 108 -26.66 -8.63 4.89
CA ASP A 108 -28.13 -8.59 5.00
C ASP A 108 -28.61 -9.31 6.28
N GLU A 109 -29.87 -9.08 6.69
CA GLU A 109 -30.51 -9.79 7.82
C GLU A 109 -30.49 -11.32 7.63
N ASN A 110 -30.46 -11.78 6.38
CA ASN A 110 -30.40 -13.20 6.04
C ASN A 110 -28.99 -13.81 6.14
N GLY A 111 -27.97 -13.04 6.53
CA GLY A 111 -26.58 -13.48 6.63
C GLY A 111 -25.86 -13.61 5.29
N THR A 112 -26.46 -13.15 4.19
CA THR A 112 -25.78 -13.01 2.89
C THR A 112 -24.85 -11.81 2.94
N TYR A 113 -23.63 -11.95 2.43
CA TYR A 113 -22.66 -10.88 2.38
C TYR A 113 -22.34 -10.44 0.95
N ALA A 114 -21.96 -9.18 0.80
CA ALA A 114 -21.27 -8.67 -0.38
C ALA A 114 -20.09 -7.82 0.05
N ALA A 115 -18.99 -7.88 -0.71
CA ALA A 115 -17.76 -7.19 -0.39
C ALA A 115 -17.23 -6.43 -1.62
N ASP A 116 -16.74 -5.22 -1.41
CA ASP A 116 -16.05 -4.42 -2.41
C ASP A 116 -14.74 -3.86 -1.84
N ILE A 117 -13.76 -3.64 -2.71
CA ILE A 117 -12.47 -3.05 -2.33
C ILE A 117 -12.66 -1.53 -2.27
N LEU A 118 -12.48 -0.95 -1.08
CA LEU A 118 -12.47 0.51 -0.91
C LEU A 118 -11.11 1.12 -1.20
N PHE A 119 -10.06 0.44 -0.73
CA PHE A 119 -8.71 0.99 -0.83
C PHE A 119 -7.70 -0.14 -1.05
N SER A 120 -6.79 0.06 -1.99
CA SER A 120 -5.68 -0.87 -2.23
C SER A 120 -4.41 -0.07 -2.42
N GLY A 121 -3.36 -0.46 -1.72
CA GLY A 121 -2.15 0.32 -1.70
C GLY A 121 -0.97 -0.44 -1.11
N ARG A 122 0.02 0.32 -0.66
CA ARG A 122 1.16 -0.21 0.08
C ARG A 122 1.19 0.32 1.50
N MET A 123 1.61 -0.53 2.43
CA MET A 123 1.85 -0.11 3.80
C MET A 123 3.12 0.74 3.88
N ASP A 124 3.09 1.77 4.72
CA ASP A 124 4.26 2.53 5.09
C ASP A 124 4.79 2.09 6.46
N ALA A 125 5.80 2.78 7.00
CA ALA A 125 6.31 2.51 8.33
C ALA A 125 5.20 2.63 9.39
N ALA A 126 4.96 1.57 10.14
CA ALA A 126 4.01 1.60 11.24
C ALA A 126 4.51 2.52 12.36
N LYS A 127 3.58 3.23 12.99
CA LYS A 127 3.80 4.12 14.12
C LYS A 127 3.28 3.44 15.37
N PHE A 128 4.08 3.47 16.43
CA PHE A 128 3.70 2.94 17.73
C PHE A 128 3.38 4.08 18.68
N SER A 129 2.25 3.97 19.37
CA SER A 129 1.93 4.82 20.51
C SER A 129 1.89 3.96 21.76
N PHE A 130 2.78 4.25 22.71
CA PHE A 130 2.80 3.61 24.01
C PHE A 130 2.19 4.58 25.02
N ALA A 131 0.91 4.39 25.36
CA ALA A 131 0.40 5.01 26.57
C ALA A 131 0.98 4.20 27.74
N GLY A 132 1.68 4.84 28.67
CA GLY A 132 2.35 4.18 29.80
C GLY A 132 1.38 3.47 30.77
N ASN A 133 1.49 3.72 32.08
CA ASN A 133 0.50 3.26 33.07
C ASN A 133 -0.87 4.00 32.97
N GLY A 134 -1.24 4.44 31.76
CA GLY A 134 -2.51 5.11 31.47
C GLY A 134 -3.56 4.10 31.00
N GLN A 135 -4.84 4.41 31.20
CA GLN A 135 -5.96 3.54 30.81
C GLN A 135 -6.14 3.38 29.29
N GLU A 136 -5.42 4.16 28.47
CA GLU A 136 -5.59 4.21 27.01
C GLU A 136 -4.87 3.08 26.25
N GLY A 137 -4.05 2.27 26.94
CA GLY A 137 -3.39 1.10 26.34
C GLY A 137 -2.41 1.43 25.20
N ASN A 138 -1.81 0.40 24.63
CA ASN A 138 -0.88 0.55 23.51
C ASN A 138 -1.60 0.45 22.17
N SER A 139 -1.17 1.22 21.18
CA SER A 139 -1.72 1.18 19.82
C SER A 139 -0.65 1.17 18.73
N ILE A 140 -0.98 0.53 17.61
CA ILE A 140 -0.21 0.52 16.37
C ILE A 140 -1.04 1.20 15.30
N ALA A 141 -0.47 2.20 14.63
CA ALA A 141 -1.05 2.81 13.45
C ALA A 141 -0.21 2.46 12.21
N VAL A 142 -0.82 1.78 11.23
CA VAL A 142 -0.21 1.44 9.95
C VAL A 142 -0.82 2.31 8.86
N PRO A 143 -0.08 3.27 8.28
CA PRO A 143 -0.56 4.02 7.14
C PRO A 143 -0.52 3.12 5.90
N VAL A 144 -1.63 3.04 5.16
CA VAL A 144 -1.69 2.49 3.82
C VAL A 144 -1.79 3.64 2.84
N ILE A 145 -0.86 3.70 1.88
CA ILE A 145 -0.78 4.74 0.88
C ILE A 145 -1.17 4.20 -0.50
N ASP A 146 -1.83 5.03 -1.30
CA ASP A 146 -2.14 4.67 -2.68
C ASP A 146 -0.90 4.75 -3.59
N ARG A 147 -0.96 4.15 -4.77
CA ARG A 147 0.09 4.20 -5.79
C ARG A 147 0.48 5.62 -6.18
N MET A 148 -0.44 6.57 -6.17
CA MET A 148 -0.10 7.98 -6.44
C MET A 148 0.78 8.60 -5.35
N ALA A 149 0.48 8.27 -4.09
CA ALA A 149 1.31 8.66 -2.95
C ALA A 149 2.65 7.93 -2.94
N GLU A 150 2.73 6.73 -3.53
CA GLU A 150 3.99 6.04 -3.77
C GLU A 150 4.80 6.73 -4.87
N TRP A 151 4.18 7.12 -5.98
CA TRP A 151 4.84 7.79 -7.11
C TRP A 151 5.33 9.21 -6.82
N SER A 152 4.66 9.93 -5.92
CA SER A 152 5.10 11.26 -5.52
C SER A 152 6.34 11.23 -4.62
N ARG A 153 6.74 10.05 -4.12
CA ARG A 153 7.98 9.91 -3.36
C ARG A 153 9.16 10.16 -4.27
N THR A 154 10.04 11.08 -3.88
CA THR A 154 11.30 11.31 -4.57
C THR A 154 12.10 10.01 -4.61
N GLY A 155 12.22 9.44 -5.80
CA GLY A 155 13.10 8.30 -6.03
C GLY A 155 14.53 8.67 -5.64
N THR A 156 15.22 7.76 -4.96
CA THR A 156 16.68 7.88 -4.74
C THR A 156 17.46 7.60 -6.03
N GLU A 157 16.76 7.09 -7.03
CA GLU A 157 17.29 6.63 -8.31
C GLU A 157 17.81 7.81 -9.14
N ARG A 158 19.07 7.69 -9.56
CA ARG A 158 19.72 8.62 -10.47
C ARG A 158 20.02 7.92 -11.80
N PHE A 159 19.97 8.68 -12.89
CA PHE A 159 20.38 8.22 -14.22
C PHE A 159 21.92 8.24 -14.36
N THR A 160 22.61 7.52 -13.49
CA THR A 160 24.07 7.36 -13.49
C THR A 160 24.45 5.90 -13.69
N ASP A 161 25.59 5.64 -14.32
CA ASP A 161 26.10 4.28 -14.56
C ASP A 161 26.26 3.48 -13.25
N GLU A 162 26.79 4.12 -12.21
CA GLU A 162 26.98 3.50 -10.90
C GLU A 162 25.65 3.04 -10.28
N ASN A 163 24.61 3.88 -10.35
CA ASN A 163 23.30 3.54 -9.79
C ASN A 163 22.58 2.45 -10.61
N HIS A 164 22.81 2.39 -11.93
CA HIS A 164 22.26 1.33 -12.78
C HIS A 164 22.92 -0.03 -12.53
N ARG A 165 24.26 -0.04 -12.46
CA ARG A 165 25.04 -1.25 -12.18
C ARG A 165 24.74 -1.84 -10.80
N ALA A 166 24.40 -1.00 -9.82
CA ALA A 166 23.97 -1.47 -8.51
C ALA A 166 22.68 -2.32 -8.55
N ARG A 167 21.85 -2.20 -9.61
CA ARG A 167 20.57 -2.91 -9.76
C ARG A 167 20.62 -4.02 -10.80
N HIS A 168 21.37 -3.78 -11.88
CA HIS A 168 21.47 -4.68 -13.01
C HIS A 168 22.94 -4.98 -13.25
N ASP A 169 23.42 -6.05 -12.60
CA ASP A 169 24.79 -6.51 -12.80
C ASP A 169 24.99 -6.92 -14.27
N GLY A 170 26.01 -6.36 -14.91
CA GLY A 170 26.31 -6.57 -16.32
C GLY A 170 25.67 -5.59 -17.32
N ASP A 171 24.73 -4.72 -16.91
CA ASP A 171 24.19 -3.69 -17.79
C ASP A 171 24.94 -2.35 -17.62
N ARG A 172 25.48 -1.82 -18.72
CA ARG A 172 26.24 -0.57 -18.80
C ARG A 172 25.61 0.45 -19.74
N PHE A 173 24.27 0.44 -19.89
CA PHE A 173 23.57 1.37 -20.76
C PHE A 173 23.87 2.86 -20.44
N PHE A 174 23.89 3.24 -19.16
CA PHE A 174 24.13 4.63 -18.74
C PHE A 174 25.59 5.09 -18.87
N TYR A 175 26.54 4.16 -19.04
CA TYR A 175 27.93 4.50 -19.38
C TYR A 175 28.01 5.35 -20.64
N ALA A 176 27.26 4.96 -21.68
CA ALA A 176 27.27 5.67 -22.95
C ALA A 176 26.64 7.06 -22.85
N ILE A 177 25.55 7.19 -22.09
CA ILE A 177 24.83 8.46 -21.88
C ILE A 177 25.72 9.50 -21.17
N ALA A 178 26.49 9.07 -20.16
CA ALA A 178 27.42 9.95 -19.46
C ALA A 178 28.47 10.54 -20.41
N GLN A 179 28.98 9.75 -21.35
CA GLN A 179 29.98 10.20 -22.33
C GLN A 179 29.38 10.97 -23.51
N MET A 180 28.11 10.74 -23.85
CA MET A 180 27.44 11.44 -24.95
C MET A 180 27.40 12.96 -24.77
N SER A 181 27.33 13.46 -23.54
CA SER A 181 27.31 14.91 -23.28
C SER A 181 28.61 15.61 -23.67
N GLU A 182 29.74 14.90 -23.65
CA GLU A 182 31.07 15.43 -23.95
C GLU A 182 31.57 14.97 -25.33
N TRP A 183 30.74 14.22 -26.06
CA TRP A 183 31.14 13.58 -27.30
C TRP A 183 31.21 14.59 -28.45
N PRO A 184 32.39 14.81 -29.06
CA PRO A 184 32.49 15.70 -30.20
C PRO A 184 31.84 15.04 -31.42
N ILE A 185 30.78 15.65 -31.94
CA ILE A 185 30.13 15.24 -33.19
C ILE A 185 30.68 16.09 -34.33
N TYR A 186 31.38 15.46 -35.28
CA TYR A 186 31.90 16.14 -36.46
C TYR A 186 30.99 15.94 -37.67
N TRP A 187 30.25 16.97 -38.05
CA TRP A 187 29.39 16.94 -39.23
C TRP A 187 30.19 17.26 -40.51
N GLY A 188 30.12 16.38 -41.52
CA GLY A 188 30.73 16.61 -42.84
C GLY A 188 32.27 16.61 -42.86
N SER A 189 32.92 16.13 -41.79
CA SER A 189 34.38 16.03 -41.68
C SER A 189 34.87 14.62 -42.06
N LYS A 190 36.12 14.52 -42.54
CA LYS A 190 36.81 13.24 -42.79
C LYS A 190 37.30 12.56 -41.50
N LYS A 191 37.18 13.24 -40.35
CA LYS A 191 37.44 12.68 -39.02
C LYS A 191 36.19 11.99 -38.51
N ASP A 192 36.30 10.68 -38.26
CA ASP A 192 35.26 9.93 -37.56
C ASP A 192 35.20 10.33 -36.09
N ALA A 193 34.00 10.23 -35.53
CA ALA A 193 33.82 10.33 -34.08
C ALA A 193 34.60 9.18 -33.40
N PRO A 194 35.12 9.39 -32.18
CA PRO A 194 35.76 8.30 -31.42
C PRO A 194 34.80 7.11 -31.28
N THR A 195 35.30 5.88 -31.15
CA THR A 195 34.46 4.68 -30.93
C THR A 195 34.19 4.48 -29.44
N PHE A 196 33.01 3.99 -29.06
CA PHE A 196 32.73 3.55 -27.68
C PHE A 196 33.65 2.39 -27.31
N THR A 197 34.59 2.63 -26.39
CA THR A 197 35.40 1.58 -25.78
C THR A 197 34.93 1.37 -24.35
N TYR A 198 34.48 0.15 -24.03
CA TYR A 198 34.20 -0.21 -22.65
C TYR A 198 35.55 -0.33 -21.92
N GLY A 199 35.79 0.54 -20.94
CA GLY A 199 36.88 0.33 -19.99
C GLY A 199 36.66 -1.03 -19.31
N SER A 200 37.68 -1.90 -19.40
CA SER A 200 37.70 -3.23 -18.79
C SER A 200 37.35 -3.15 -17.31
#